data_AF-A0AA36AUS8-F1
#
_entry.id   AF-A0AA36AUS8-F1
#
_cell.length_a   1.000
_cell.length_b   1.000
_cell.length_c   1.000
_cell.angle_alpha   90.00
_cell.angle_beta   90.00
_cell.angle_gamma   90.00
#
_symmetry.space_group_name_H-M   'P 1'
#
loop_
_entity.id
_entity.type
_entity.pdbx_description
1 polymer ?
#
loop_
_entity_poly.entity_id
_entity_poly.type
_entity_poly.pdbx_seq_one_letter_code
_entity_poly.pdbx_strand_id
1 'polypeptide(L)'
;MSYRDRLRKLKLYSLEQRRERYALIHIWKILEELVPDFSIEYYTNARTGHYCIVPKVPSTPSKFRTRFCNSFRFKGAQLFSALPQKLRNLHKVEVNVFKTKLDILLYTILDEPAD
;
A
#
# COMPACT_ATOMS: atom_id res chain seq x y z
N MET A 1 -1.20 25.35 16.69
CA MET A 1 -1.83 24.44 15.71
C MET A 1 -0.74 23.63 15.02
N SER A 2 -0.70 22.32 15.26
CA SER A 2 0.32 21.41 14.73
C SER A 2 0.20 21.24 13.21
N TYR A 3 1.25 20.73 12.56
CA TYR A 3 1.19 20.28 11.15
C TYR A 3 0.08 19.24 10.94
N ARG A 4 -0.09 18.30 11.87
CA ARG A 4 -1.16 17.28 11.80
C ARG A 4 -2.55 17.91 11.91
N ASP A 5 -2.73 18.89 12.79
CA ASP A 5 -4.01 19.61 12.91
C ASP A 5 -4.37 20.32 11.61
N ARG A 6 -3.37 20.89 10.91
CA ARG A 6 -3.58 21.54 9.60
C ARG A 6 -4.02 20.55 8.55
N LEU A 7 -3.37 19.39 8.48
CA LEU A 7 -3.76 18.30 7.59
C LEU A 7 -5.18 17.81 7.88
N ARG A 8 -5.53 17.59 9.16
CA ARG A 8 -6.87 17.15 9.57
C ARG A 8 -7.94 18.17 9.18
N LYS A 9 -7.73 19.46 9.47
CA LYS A 9 -8.68 20.53 9.08
C LYS A 9 -8.89 20.62 7.56
N LEU A 10 -7.83 20.38 6.79
CA LEU A 10 -7.90 20.38 5.32
C LEU A 10 -8.35 19.03 4.73
N LYS A 11 -8.61 18.01 5.57
CA LYS A 11 -8.90 16.62 5.16
C LYS A 11 -7.83 16.03 4.23
N LEU A 12 -6.58 16.46 4.43
CA LEU A 12 -5.43 16.08 3.60
C LEU A 12 -4.62 14.98 4.28
N TYR A 13 -4.19 14.01 3.49
CA TYR A 13 -3.14 13.08 3.90
C TYR A 13 -1.77 13.77 4.00
N SER A 14 -0.90 13.23 4.87
CA SER A 14 0.53 13.54 4.88
C SER A 14 1.20 13.08 3.58
N LEU A 15 2.41 13.59 3.30
CA LEU A 15 3.16 13.15 2.12
C LEU A 15 3.47 11.65 2.13
N GLU A 16 3.74 11.09 3.31
CA GLU A 16 4.00 9.67 3.48
C GLU A 16 2.77 8.83 3.15
N GLN A 17 1.61 9.15 3.74
CA GLN A 17 0.35 8.47 3.46
C GLN A 17 -0.06 8.55 1.99
N ARG A 18 0.18 9.69 1.33
CA ARG A 18 -0.08 9.83 -0.12
C ARG A 18 0.79 8.87 -0.93
N ARG A 19 2.06 8.68 -0.55
CA ARG A 19 2.97 7.73 -1.19
C ARG A 19 2.52 6.29 -0.96
N GLU A 20 2.12 5.95 0.25
CA GLU A 20 1.61 4.61 0.58
C GLU A 20 0.30 4.31 -0.15
N ARG A 21 -0.66 5.25 -0.13
CA ARG A 21 -1.91 5.16 -0.89
C ARG A 21 -1.65 4.97 -2.38
N TYR A 22 -0.72 5.73 -2.95
CA TYR A 22 -0.32 5.56 -4.34
C TYR A 22 0.22 4.15 -4.60
N ALA A 23 1.12 3.64 -3.74
CA ALA A 23 1.70 2.31 -3.90
C ALA A 23 0.66 1.20 -3.86
N LEU A 24 -0.28 1.29 -2.92
CA LEU A 24 -1.38 0.33 -2.78
C LEU A 24 -2.30 0.32 -4.01
N ILE A 25 -2.73 1.49 -4.49
CA ILE A 25 -3.56 1.62 -5.69
C ILE A 25 -2.83 1.08 -6.92
N HIS A 26 -1.55 1.40 -7.05
CA HIS A 26 -0.78 1.02 -8.22
C HIS A 26 -0.51 -0.49 -8.26
N ILE A 27 -0.23 -1.12 -7.11
CA ILE A 27 -0.15 -2.60 -7.03
C ILE A 27 -1.48 -3.24 -7.36
N TRP A 28 -2.57 -2.76 -6.77
CA TRP A 28 -3.88 -3.30 -7.07
C TRP A 28 -4.18 -3.23 -8.58
N LYS A 29 -3.83 -2.13 -9.25
CA LYS A 29 -3.95 -2.00 -10.70
C LYS A 29 -3.09 -2.99 -11.50
N ILE A 30 -1.89 -3.30 -11.02
CA ILE A 30 -1.03 -4.33 -11.64
C ILE A 30 -1.70 -5.70 -11.51
N LEU A 31 -2.27 -6.02 -10.35
CA LEU A 31 -2.98 -7.28 -10.11
C LEU A 31 -4.26 -7.41 -10.97
N GLU A 32 -4.94 -6.29 -11.25
CA GLU A 32 -6.08 -6.25 -12.18
C GLU A 32 -5.66 -6.14 -13.65
N GLU A 33 -4.37 -6.23 -13.97
CA GLU A 33 -3.83 -6.14 -15.33
C GLU A 33 -4.17 -4.82 -16.06
N LEU A 34 -4.43 -3.74 -15.30
CA LEU A 34 -4.79 -2.42 -15.84
C LEU A 34 -3.56 -1.56 -16.19
N VAL A 35 -2.37 -1.95 -15.74
CA VAL A 35 -1.10 -1.25 -15.89
C VAL A 35 0.00 -2.29 -16.09
N PRO A 36 1.08 -2.00 -16.85
CA PRO A 36 2.21 -2.91 -17.00
C PRO A 36 2.77 -3.38 -15.66
N ASP A 37 3.11 -4.67 -15.58
CA ASP A 37 3.75 -5.24 -14.40
C ASP A 37 5.20 -4.75 -14.25
N PHE A 38 5.58 -4.43 -13.00
CA PHE A 38 6.93 -4.03 -12.60
C PHE A 38 7.65 -5.18 -11.86
N SER A 39 7.51 -6.41 -12.35
CA SER A 39 8.08 -7.62 -11.73
C SER A 39 7.56 -7.85 -10.30
N ILE A 40 6.27 -7.60 -10.08
CA ILE A 40 5.60 -7.88 -8.81
C ILE A 40 5.04 -9.29 -8.86
N GLU A 41 5.64 -10.17 -8.08
CA GLU A 41 5.13 -11.52 -7.91
C GLU A 41 3.97 -11.51 -6.90
N TYR A 42 2.88 -12.19 -7.24
CA TYR A 42 1.72 -12.33 -6.37
C TYR A 42 1.24 -13.78 -6.34
N TYR A 43 0.56 -14.13 -5.26
CA TYR A 43 -0.01 -15.46 -5.06
C TYR A 43 -1.43 -15.33 -4.48
N THR A 44 -2.26 -16.31 -4.80
CA THR A 44 -3.62 -16.42 -4.29
C THR A 44 -3.75 -17.67 -3.46
N ASN A 45 -4.14 -17.51 -2.20
CA ASN A 45 -4.40 -18.64 -1.31
C ASN A 45 -5.86 -18.61 -0.86
N ALA A 46 -6.53 -19.76 -0.87
CA ALA A 46 -7.95 -19.87 -0.49
C ALA A 46 -8.23 -19.36 0.94
N ARG A 47 -7.29 -19.56 1.88
CA ARG A 47 -7.43 -19.13 3.28
C ARG A 47 -7.06 -17.66 3.48
N THR A 48 -5.95 -17.21 2.89
CA THR A 48 -5.37 -15.88 3.20
C THR A 48 -5.64 -14.80 2.14
N GLY A 49 -6.24 -15.16 1.02
CA GLY A 49 -6.56 -14.25 -0.10
C GLY A 49 -5.37 -13.97 -1.02
N HIS A 50 -5.46 -12.87 -1.77
CA HIS A 50 -4.38 -12.37 -2.65
C HIS A 50 -3.27 -11.70 -1.83
N TYR A 51 -2.00 -12.01 -2.07
CA TYR A 51 -0.87 -11.32 -1.45
C TYR A 51 0.30 -11.16 -2.43
N CYS A 52 1.10 -10.14 -2.21
CA CYS A 52 2.33 -9.92 -2.97
C CYS A 52 3.50 -10.61 -2.25
N ILE A 53 4.38 -11.24 -3.03
CA ILE A 53 5.62 -11.81 -2.53
C ILE A 53 6.58 -10.65 -2.30
N VAL A 54 6.93 -10.41 -1.04
CA VAL A 54 7.90 -9.39 -0.68
C VAL A 54 9.31 -9.91 -1.02
N PRO A 55 10.09 -9.20 -1.86
CA PRO A 55 11.44 -9.62 -2.20
C PRO A 55 12.32 -9.75 -0.95
N LYS A 56 13.18 -10.77 -0.90
CA LYS A 56 14.15 -10.91 0.19
C LYS A 56 15.14 -9.74 0.16
N VAL A 57 15.40 -9.14 1.31
CA VAL A 57 16.39 -8.06 1.43
C VAL A 57 17.77 -8.63 1.12
N PRO A 58 18.51 -8.07 0.14
CA PRO A 58 19.80 -8.61 -0.25
C PRO A 58 20.86 -8.33 0.82
N SER A 59 21.81 -9.24 0.98
CA SER A 59 22.98 -9.06 1.83
C SER A 59 23.95 -8.07 1.18
N THR A 60 23.67 -6.78 1.36
CA THR A 60 24.40 -5.64 0.77
C THR A 60 24.68 -4.57 1.83
N PRO A 61 25.58 -3.60 1.58
CA PRO A 61 25.84 -2.53 2.53
C PRO A 61 24.58 -1.74 2.89
N SER A 62 24.55 -1.17 4.11
CA SER A 62 23.36 -0.51 4.68
C SER A 62 22.68 0.49 3.74
N LYS A 63 23.44 1.35 3.06
CA LYS A 63 22.90 2.34 2.10
C LYS A 63 22.14 1.70 0.92
N PHE A 64 22.59 0.55 0.44
CA PHE A 64 21.92 -0.19 -0.62
C PHE A 64 20.68 -0.90 -0.10
N ARG A 65 20.76 -1.50 1.10
CA ARG A 65 19.61 -2.09 1.79
C ARG A 65 18.49 -1.07 2.00
N THR A 66 18.81 0.13 2.49
CA THR A 66 17.81 1.20 2.68
C THR A 66 17.16 1.60 1.36
N ARG A 67 17.94 1.77 0.28
CA ARG A 67 17.38 2.06 -1.05
C ARG A 67 16.50 0.94 -1.58
N PHE A 68 16.91 -0.31 -1.37
CA PHE A 68 16.14 -1.48 -1.74
C PHE A 68 14.82 -1.57 -0.97
N CYS A 69 14.85 -1.42 0.36
CA CYS A 69 13.66 -1.42 1.20
C CYS A 69 12.72 -0.25 0.87
N ASN A 70 13.26 0.89 0.41
CA ASN A 70 12.46 2.04 -0.03
C ASN A 70 12.01 1.95 -1.51
N SER A 71 12.41 0.91 -2.24
CA SER A 71 11.99 0.71 -3.62
C SER A 71 10.50 0.42 -3.68
N PHE A 72 9.87 0.81 -4.80
CA PHE A 72 8.45 0.58 -5.03
C PHE A 72 8.08 -0.92 -4.92
N ARG A 73 8.89 -1.79 -5.53
CA ARG A 73 8.68 -3.24 -5.51
C ARG A 73 8.63 -3.79 -4.08
N PHE A 74 9.55 -3.35 -3.21
CA PHE A 74 9.60 -3.82 -1.83
C PHE A 74 8.49 -3.20 -0.97
N LYS A 75 8.44 -1.86 -0.88
CA LYS A 75 7.46 -1.14 -0.04
C LYS A 75 6.03 -1.42 -0.47
N GLY A 76 5.78 -1.41 -1.78
CA GLY A 76 4.46 -1.70 -2.30
C GLY A 76 4.02 -3.12 -1.93
N ALA A 77 4.84 -4.14 -2.21
CA ALA A 77 4.47 -5.53 -1.89
C ALA A 77 4.23 -5.70 -0.38
N GLN A 78 5.06 -5.07 0.46
CA GLN A 78 4.90 -5.09 1.91
C GLN A 78 3.60 -4.43 2.35
N LEU A 79 3.29 -3.23 1.85
CA LEU A 79 2.07 -2.49 2.17
C LEU A 79 0.83 -3.26 1.72
N PHE A 80 0.84 -3.80 0.50
CA PHE A 80 -0.29 -4.53 -0.02
C PHE A 80 -0.56 -5.78 0.81
N SER A 81 0.46 -6.56 1.14
CA SER A 81 0.33 -7.76 1.99
C SER A 81 -0.10 -7.45 3.44
N ALA A 82 0.12 -6.23 3.93
CA ALA A 82 -0.36 -5.76 5.23
C ALA A 82 -1.84 -5.36 5.23
N LEU A 83 -2.48 -5.19 4.06
CA LEU A 83 -3.89 -4.83 4.01
C LEU A 83 -4.80 -5.94 4.54
N PRO A 84 -5.98 -5.59 5.10
CA PRO A 84 -7.00 -6.57 5.45
C PRO A 84 -7.40 -7.40 4.24
N GLN A 85 -7.62 -8.70 4.46
CA GLN A 85 -7.99 -9.65 3.42
C GLN A 85 -9.22 -9.21 2.61
N LYS A 86 -10.20 -8.59 3.28
CA LYS A 86 -11.40 -8.05 2.61
C LYS A 86 -11.07 -7.03 1.52
N LEU A 87 -10.04 -6.20 1.73
CA LEU A 87 -9.61 -5.19 0.77
C LEU A 87 -8.70 -5.79 -0.31
N ARG A 88 -7.79 -6.70 0.08
CA ARG A 88 -6.92 -7.43 -0.87
C ARG A 88 -7.70 -8.30 -1.86
N ASN A 89 -8.85 -8.82 -1.42
CA ASN A 89 -9.71 -9.69 -2.21
C ASN A 89 -10.72 -8.94 -3.09
N LEU A 90 -10.71 -7.60 -3.07
CA LEU A 90 -11.48 -6.84 -4.06
C LEU A 90 -10.81 -7.03 -5.42
N HIS A 91 -11.41 -7.86 -6.26
CA HIS A 91 -10.95 -8.10 -7.63
C HIS A 91 -12.11 -7.87 -8.62
N LYS A 92 -11.81 -7.43 -9.85
CA LYS A 92 -12.81 -7.17 -10.91
C LYS A 92 -13.83 -6.11 -10.52
N VAL A 93 -13.43 -5.17 -9.68
CA VAL A 93 -14.22 -3.99 -9.32
C VAL A 93 -13.66 -2.76 -10.01
N GLU A 94 -14.46 -1.70 -10.14
CA GLU A 94 -13.93 -0.44 -10.63
C GLU A 94 -12.84 0.12 -9.70
N VAL A 95 -11.84 0.78 -10.28
CA VAL A 95 -10.73 1.40 -9.54
C VAL A 95 -11.24 2.35 -8.45
N ASN A 96 -12.35 3.05 -8.70
CA ASN A 96 -12.93 3.99 -7.74
C ASN A 96 -13.49 3.28 -6.50
N VAL A 97 -14.06 2.08 -6.65
CA VAL A 97 -14.56 1.27 -5.52
C VAL A 97 -13.39 0.90 -4.61
N PHE A 98 -12.28 0.41 -5.19
CA PHE A 98 -11.07 0.10 -4.42
C PHE A 98 -10.52 1.34 -3.71
N LYS A 99 -10.38 2.47 -4.41
CA LYS A 99 -9.90 3.74 -3.84
C LYS A 99 -10.73 4.18 -2.64
N THR A 100 -12.06 4.17 -2.74
CA THR A 100 -12.95 4.57 -1.65
C THR A 100 -12.80 3.66 -0.44
N LYS A 101 -12.74 2.35 -0.64
CA LYS A 101 -12.55 1.39 0.47
C LYS A 101 -11.18 1.53 1.12
N LEU A 102 -10.13 1.78 0.33
CA LEU A 102 -8.80 2.07 0.85
C LEU A 102 -8.77 3.37 1.64
N ASP A 103 -9.40 4.43 1.14
CA ASP A 103 -9.46 5.72 1.84
C ASP A 103 -10.16 5.60 3.19
N ILE A 104 -11.29 4.88 3.26
CA ILE A 104 -11.98 4.62 4.54
C ILE A 104 -11.01 3.98 5.55
N LEU A 105 -10.28 2.95 5.13
CA LEU A 105 -9.31 2.27 5.97
C LEU A 105 -8.17 3.20 6.42
N LEU A 106 -7.60 3.97 5.50
CA LEU A 106 -6.52 4.89 5.80
C LEU A 106 -6.99 6.00 6.74
N TYR A 107 -8.20 6.54 6.58
CA TYR A 107 -8.74 7.51 7.53
C TYR A 107 -8.90 6.92 8.94
N THR A 108 -9.32 5.66 9.08
CA THR A 108 -9.46 5.01 10.39
C THR A 108 -8.13 4.89 11.14
N ILE A 109 -7.04 4.51 10.45
CA ILE A 109 -5.71 4.34 11.06
C ILE A 109 -5.12 5.68 11.54
N LEU A 110 -5.57 6.80 10.96
CA LEU A 110 -4.97 8.12 11.19
C LEU A 110 -5.66 8.95 12.27
N ASP A 111 -6.82 8.51 12.76
CA ASP A 111 -7.53 9.20 13.83
C ASP A 111 -7.09 8.73 15.23
N GLU A 112 -6.32 7.65 15.36
CA GLU A 112 -5.69 7.30 16.63
C GLU A 112 -4.40 8.13 16.84
N PRO A 113 -4.31 8.93 17.93
CA PRO A 113 -3.02 9.43 18.36
C PRO A 113 -2.15 8.24 18.75
N ALA A 114 -0.94 8.16 18.20
CA ALA A 114 0.10 7.34 18.82
C ALA A 114 0.44 8.01 20.15
N ASP A 115 -0.11 7.47 21.23
CA ASP A 115 0.27 7.78 22.61
C ASP A 115 1.77 7.52 22.84
#